data_AF-A0A848B353-F1
#
_entry.id   AF-A0A848B353-F1
#
_cell.length_a   1.000
_cell.length_b   1.000
_cell.length_c   1.000
_cell.angle_alpha   90.00
_cell.angle_beta   90.00
_cell.angle_gamma   90.00
#
_symmetry.space_group_name_H-M   'P 1'
#
loop_
_entity.id
_entity.type
_entity.pdbx_description
1 polymer ?
#
loop_
_entity_poly.entity_id
_entity_poly.type
_entity_poly.pdbx_seq_one_letter_code
_entity_poly.pdbx_strand_id
1 'polypeptide(L)'
;MLRIKDFSVPFDDETPLAQLAAQRLGVRAEEIVSVAIVRKAVDARRYHGAPLLFVYVLDVAVRQERAVLARLRRDRKVERRQPQLRPPILERPLGKGERRPVVVGFGPAGMFAALTLARAGQAPLVLERGQDVDTRHRDILSFWHGGAFSPTSNVQFGEGGAGTFSDGKLTTRISDPHMRDVLEAFVAAGAPQEILYLHKPHIGTDLLRTVVKNLREEIRRLGGEVRFGAQVTDVELAGGRLAALIVAGEERVAADAAFFGIGHSARDTYEMLYARGLAMEAKAFAVGVRIEHPQDFIDRAQYGADAGQPRLPVADYVLTYQDRETGRGAYSFCMCPGGQVVAAASEAGRLVTNGMSNYRRDSGVANAALLVQVTPEDFGPGVLAGVAFQRDYEARAFAAGGGDYFAPVQSVGDFLAGRAGSSDFLVPPSYAPGVRTARLADCLPPAVCATLAHALPQFDRRIPGFAAPDVPMTGIETRSSAPVRIRRDRQTFLAERTPGIYPIGEGAGYAGGIMSAAVDGMKAALAYLEV
;
A
#
# COMPACT_ATOMS: atom_id res chain seq x y z
N MET A 1 29.67 -13.39 -11.37
CA MET A 1 29.69 -12.56 -10.15
C MET A 1 29.50 -13.46 -8.95
N LEU A 2 30.05 -13.07 -7.81
CA LEU A 2 29.85 -13.72 -6.52
C LEU A 2 28.70 -13.05 -5.78
N ARG A 3 27.96 -13.81 -4.98
CA ARG A 3 26.97 -13.30 -4.04
C ARG A 3 27.46 -13.51 -2.62
N ILE A 4 27.52 -12.44 -1.84
CA ILE A 4 27.80 -12.44 -0.40
C ILE A 4 26.48 -12.26 0.33
N LYS A 5 26.09 -13.24 1.16
CA LYS A 5 24.86 -13.23 1.98
C LYS A 5 25.18 -12.86 3.43
N ASP A 6 24.19 -12.29 4.13
CA ASP A 6 24.26 -11.92 5.55
C ASP A 6 25.55 -11.17 5.90
N PHE A 7 25.88 -10.17 5.08
CA PHE A 7 27.08 -9.35 5.25
C PHE A 7 26.77 -8.21 6.21
N SER A 8 27.07 -8.42 7.49
CA SER A 8 26.83 -7.45 8.55
C SER A 8 27.97 -6.45 8.66
N VAL A 9 27.62 -5.17 8.72
CA VAL A 9 28.52 -4.03 8.86
C VAL A 9 27.95 -3.13 9.95
N PRO A 10 28.76 -2.67 10.93
CA PRO A 10 28.32 -1.65 11.88
C PRO A 10 27.68 -0.46 11.16
N PHE A 11 26.58 0.07 11.68
CA PHE A 11 25.83 1.12 10.99
C PHE A 11 26.67 2.40 10.79
N ASP A 12 27.65 2.62 11.66
CA ASP A 12 28.60 3.74 11.74
C ASP A 12 29.92 3.50 10.99
N ASP A 13 30.18 2.27 10.50
CA ASP A 13 31.36 1.99 9.66
C ASP A 13 31.18 2.61 8.27
N GLU A 14 32.02 3.60 7.95
CA GLU A 14 32.01 4.35 6.69
C GLU A 14 32.92 3.76 5.62
N THR A 15 33.57 2.62 5.90
CA THR A 15 34.45 1.95 4.94
C THR A 15 33.68 1.62 3.66
N PRO A 16 34.20 1.97 2.46
CA PRO A 16 33.52 1.66 1.21
C PRO A 16 33.19 0.18 1.07
N LEU A 17 31.98 -0.15 0.62
CA LEU A 17 31.53 -1.55 0.47
C LEU A 17 32.46 -2.38 -0.42
N ALA A 18 33.15 -1.77 -1.38
CA ALA A 18 34.15 -2.44 -2.21
C ALA A 18 35.35 -2.94 -1.38
N GLN A 19 35.82 -2.14 -0.42
CA GLN A 19 36.94 -2.52 0.46
C GLN A 19 36.50 -3.58 1.47
N LEU A 20 35.31 -3.42 2.07
CA LEU A 20 34.71 -4.43 2.95
C LEU A 20 34.47 -5.76 2.22
N ALA A 21 34.00 -5.72 0.97
CA ALA A 21 33.85 -6.90 0.13
C ALA A 21 35.20 -7.54 -0.23
N ALA A 22 36.23 -6.76 -0.55
CA ALA A 22 37.58 -7.26 -0.82
C ALA A 22 38.16 -8.02 0.37
N GLN A 23 38.05 -7.45 1.57
CA GLN A 23 38.44 -8.10 2.83
C GLN A 23 37.66 -9.40 3.04
N ARG A 24 36.34 -9.38 2.88
CA ARG A 24 35.47 -10.54 3.04
C ARG A 24 35.79 -11.69 2.07
N LEU A 25 36.23 -11.33 0.86
CA LEU A 25 36.60 -12.27 -0.19
C LEU A 25 38.08 -12.68 -0.12
N GLY A 26 38.91 -12.02 0.70
CA GLY A 26 40.35 -12.27 0.80
C GLY A 26 41.13 -11.88 -0.46
N VAL A 27 40.73 -10.79 -1.13
CA VAL A 27 41.38 -10.24 -2.32
C VAL A 27 41.81 -8.80 -2.08
N ARG A 28 42.67 -8.25 -2.94
CA ARG A 28 43.00 -6.83 -2.89
C ARG A 28 41.85 -5.99 -3.45
N ALA A 29 41.74 -4.74 -3.01
CA ALA A 29 40.63 -3.87 -3.41
C ALA A 29 40.57 -3.65 -4.93
N GLU A 30 41.72 -3.62 -5.61
CA GLU A 30 41.83 -3.41 -7.07
C GLU A 30 41.34 -4.61 -7.90
N GLU A 31 41.14 -5.75 -7.25
CA GLU A 31 40.57 -6.95 -7.88
C GLU A 31 39.04 -6.91 -7.93
N ILE A 32 38.40 -6.03 -7.14
CA ILE A 32 36.96 -5.77 -7.19
C ILE A 32 36.66 -4.90 -8.41
N VAL A 33 35.85 -5.44 -9.32
CA VAL A 33 35.41 -4.76 -10.54
C VAL A 33 34.15 -3.94 -10.26
N SER A 34 33.20 -4.50 -9.50
CA SER A 34 32.00 -3.78 -9.08
C SER A 34 31.34 -4.45 -7.86
N VAL A 35 30.58 -3.66 -7.11
CA VAL A 35 29.71 -4.12 -6.02
C VAL A 35 28.31 -3.57 -6.27
N ALA A 36 27.32 -4.45 -6.28
CA ALA A 36 25.91 -4.12 -6.35
C ALA A 36 25.20 -4.58 -5.07
N ILE A 37 24.43 -3.68 -4.47
CA ILE A 37 23.59 -4.02 -3.32
C ILE A 37 22.35 -4.75 -3.84
N VAL A 38 22.16 -5.99 -3.42
CA VAL A 38 20.96 -6.80 -3.71
C VAL A 38 19.92 -6.58 -2.62
N ARG A 39 20.36 -6.49 -1.37
CA ARG A 39 19.50 -6.19 -0.22
C ARG A 39 20.28 -5.38 0.82
N LYS A 40 19.63 -4.42 1.46
CA LYS A 40 20.09 -3.69 2.65
C LYS A 40 18.98 -3.69 3.70
N ALA A 41 19.28 -4.16 4.90
CA ALA A 41 18.38 -4.13 6.05
C ALA A 41 19.08 -3.48 7.26
N VAL A 42 18.30 -2.98 8.20
CA VAL A 42 18.78 -2.57 9.53
C VAL A 42 18.47 -3.69 10.51
N ASP A 43 19.47 -4.15 11.25
CA ASP A 43 19.27 -4.99 12.43
C ASP A 43 19.36 -4.09 13.67
N ALA A 44 18.18 -3.81 14.24
CA ALA A 44 18.03 -2.99 15.44
C ALA A 44 17.88 -3.81 16.73
N ARG A 45 18.14 -5.13 16.67
CA ARG A 45 18.06 -6.00 17.85
C ARG A 45 19.28 -5.78 18.74
N ARG A 46 19.18 -4.88 19.72
CA ARG A 46 20.26 -4.53 20.67
C ARG A 46 20.48 -5.59 21.77
N TYR A 47 20.51 -6.88 21.42
CA TYR A 47 20.73 -7.95 22.41
C TYR A 47 22.06 -7.70 23.15
N HIS A 48 22.00 -7.53 24.48
CA HIS A 48 23.14 -7.23 25.35
C HIS A 48 24.01 -6.04 24.91
N GLY A 49 23.41 -4.99 24.35
CA GLY A 49 24.15 -3.78 23.95
C GLY A 49 24.90 -3.89 22.63
N ALA A 50 24.60 -4.90 21.80
CA ALA A 50 25.13 -5.01 20.45
C ALA A 50 24.90 -3.72 19.62
N PRO A 51 25.87 -3.32 18.77
CA PRO A 51 25.72 -2.15 17.91
C PRO A 51 24.62 -2.39 16.86
N LEU A 52 24.03 -1.31 16.35
CA LEU A 52 23.14 -1.38 15.19
C LEU A 52 23.95 -1.83 13.97
N LEU A 53 23.37 -2.72 13.15
CA LEU A 53 24.05 -3.25 11.97
C LEU A 53 23.26 -2.94 10.71
N PHE A 54 23.97 -2.63 9.63
CA PHE A 54 23.46 -2.83 8.29
C PHE A 54 23.78 -4.25 7.84
N VAL A 55 22.75 -4.97 7.42
CA VAL A 55 22.88 -6.33 6.88
C VAL A 55 22.66 -6.27 5.38
N TYR A 56 23.70 -6.61 4.63
CA TYR A 56 23.71 -6.58 3.17
C TYR A 56 23.63 -7.97 2.56
N VAL A 57 23.04 -8.03 1.36
CA VAL A 57 23.34 -9.03 0.34
C VAL A 57 23.99 -8.30 -0.82
N LEU A 58 25.18 -8.74 -1.23
CA LEU A 58 25.98 -8.07 -2.25
C LEU A 58 26.23 -9.00 -3.44
N ASP A 59 26.07 -8.49 -4.66
CA ASP A 59 26.61 -9.11 -5.86
C ASP A 59 27.92 -8.40 -6.21
N VAL A 60 29.03 -9.16 -6.25
CA VAL A 60 30.40 -8.63 -6.41
C VAL A 60 31.03 -9.23 -7.67
N ALA A 61 31.45 -8.37 -8.59
CA ALA A 61 32.30 -8.77 -9.72
C ALA A 61 33.77 -8.68 -9.30
N VAL A 62 34.54 -9.75 -9.49
CA VAL A 62 35.96 -9.85 -9.14
C VAL A 62 36.75 -10.47 -10.29
N ARG A 63 37.97 -10.00 -10.54
CA ARG A 63 38.79 -10.43 -11.70
C ARG A 63 39.04 -11.95 -11.75
N GLN A 64 39.31 -12.58 -10.60
CA GLN A 64 39.62 -14.01 -10.50
C GLN A 64 38.51 -14.82 -9.80
N GLU A 65 37.26 -14.66 -10.27
CA GLU A 65 36.06 -15.26 -9.65
C GLU A 65 36.20 -16.75 -9.31
N ARG A 66 36.74 -17.55 -10.23
CA ARG A 66 36.90 -19.00 -10.05
C ARG A 66 37.87 -19.34 -8.92
N ALA A 67 38.98 -18.60 -8.80
CA ALA A 67 39.97 -18.83 -7.75
C ALA A 67 39.40 -18.46 -6.37
N VAL A 68 38.68 -17.34 -6.29
CA VAL A 68 38.01 -16.90 -5.05
C VAL A 68 36.97 -17.92 -4.59
N LEU A 69 36.12 -18.43 -5.50
CA LEU A 69 35.14 -19.48 -5.19
C LEU A 69 35.79 -20.78 -4.73
N ALA A 70 36.86 -21.21 -5.40
CA ALA A 70 37.58 -22.42 -5.02
C ALA A 70 38.13 -22.33 -3.59
N ARG A 71 38.70 -21.17 -3.23
CA ARG A 71 39.19 -20.88 -1.87
C ARG A 71 38.06 -20.84 -0.84
N LEU A 72 36.93 -20.22 -1.19
CA LEU A 72 35.77 -20.04 -0.30
C LEU A 72 34.71 -21.14 -0.43
N ARG A 73 35.02 -22.29 -1.04
CA ARG A 73 34.04 -23.37 -1.32
C ARG A 73 33.29 -23.92 -0.09
N ARG A 74 33.83 -23.74 1.12
CA ARG A 74 33.20 -24.18 2.39
C ARG A 74 32.35 -23.08 3.04
N ASP A 75 32.42 -21.86 2.53
CA ASP A 75 31.72 -20.70 3.05
C ASP A 75 30.32 -20.60 2.42
N ARG A 76 29.30 -20.98 3.20
CA ARG A 76 27.90 -20.99 2.72
C ARG A 76 27.31 -19.60 2.45
N LYS A 77 28.01 -18.54 2.88
CA LYS A 77 27.60 -17.15 2.64
C LYS A 77 28.18 -16.58 1.35
N VAL A 78 29.13 -17.25 0.71
CA VAL A 78 29.69 -16.83 -0.58
C VAL A 78 29.36 -17.87 -1.64
N GLU A 79 28.55 -17.49 -2.61
CA GLU A 79 28.12 -18.39 -3.68
C GLU A 79 28.27 -17.73 -5.05
N ARG A 80 28.21 -18.55 -6.11
CA ARG A 80 28.10 -18.01 -7.46
C ARG A 80 26.70 -17.43 -7.64
N ARG A 81 26.61 -16.19 -8.13
CA ARG A 81 25.32 -15.57 -8.48
C ARG A 81 24.60 -16.45 -9.50
N GLN A 82 23.38 -16.89 -9.17
CA GLN A 82 22.50 -17.54 -10.13
C GLN A 82 21.73 -16.47 -10.92
N PRO A 83 21.73 -16.53 -12.26
CA PRO A 83 20.88 -15.64 -13.04
C PRO A 83 19.40 -15.96 -12.76
N GLN A 84 18.62 -14.95 -12.42
CA GLN A 84 17.17 -15.07 -12.37
C GLN A 84 16.64 -14.99 -13.79
N LEU A 85 16.11 -16.12 -14.29
CA LEU A 85 15.37 -16.13 -15.54
C LEU A 85 14.05 -15.40 -15.33
N ARG A 86 13.75 -14.47 -16.23
CA ARG A 86 12.48 -13.76 -16.29
C ARG A 86 11.80 -14.13 -17.60
N PRO A 87 10.55 -14.61 -17.58
CA PRO A 87 9.81 -14.80 -18.82
C PRO A 87 9.69 -13.43 -19.52
N PRO A 88 10.03 -13.32 -20.81
CA PRO A 88 9.76 -12.10 -21.55
C PRO A 88 8.24 -11.88 -21.64
N ILE A 89 7.81 -10.63 -21.72
CA ILE A 89 6.43 -10.32 -22.09
C ILE A 89 6.26 -10.75 -23.56
N LEU A 90 5.28 -11.60 -23.83
CA LEU A 90 4.97 -12.05 -25.19
C LEU A 90 4.47 -10.85 -26.00
N GLU A 91 5.15 -10.56 -27.11
CA GLU A 91 4.63 -9.61 -28.10
C GLU A 91 3.42 -10.23 -28.80
N ARG A 92 2.27 -9.57 -28.68
CA ARG A 92 1.01 -9.95 -29.32
C ARG A 92 0.31 -8.66 -29.73
N PRO A 93 0.68 -8.06 -30.87
CA PRO A 93 0.01 -6.87 -31.37
C PRO A 93 -1.48 -7.12 -31.57
N LEU A 94 -2.30 -6.09 -31.37
CA LEU A 94 -3.75 -6.17 -31.57
C LEU A 94 -4.09 -6.57 -33.02
N GLY A 95 -4.86 -7.65 -33.17
CA GLY A 95 -5.26 -8.17 -34.48
C GLY A 95 -6.31 -7.30 -35.20
N LYS A 96 -6.43 -7.45 -36.51
CA LYS A 96 -7.45 -6.73 -37.30
C LYS A 96 -8.85 -7.21 -36.88
N GLY A 97 -9.67 -6.29 -36.37
CA GLY A 97 -11.03 -6.58 -35.91
C GLY A 97 -11.11 -7.04 -34.46
N GLU A 98 -9.98 -7.24 -33.78
CA GLU A 98 -9.96 -7.43 -32.33
C GLU A 98 -10.27 -6.12 -31.61
N ARG A 99 -10.96 -6.22 -30.47
CA ARG A 99 -11.23 -5.07 -29.61
C ARG A 99 -10.08 -4.91 -28.62
N ARG A 100 -9.62 -3.67 -28.45
CA ARG A 100 -8.63 -3.35 -27.43
C ARG A 100 -9.16 -3.71 -26.03
N PRO A 101 -8.33 -4.28 -25.14
CA PRO A 101 -8.73 -4.55 -23.76
C PRO A 101 -8.95 -3.23 -23.01
N VAL A 102 -9.95 -3.22 -22.12
CA VAL A 102 -10.25 -2.07 -21.26
C VAL A 102 -9.74 -2.31 -19.85
N VAL A 103 -9.19 -1.29 -19.21
CA VAL A 103 -8.78 -1.32 -17.80
C VAL A 103 -9.59 -0.28 -17.04
N VAL A 104 -10.32 -0.71 -16.01
CA VAL A 104 -11.17 0.13 -15.17
C VAL A 104 -10.45 0.42 -13.86
N GLY A 105 -10.08 1.68 -13.66
CA GLY A 105 -9.27 2.17 -12.54
C GLY A 105 -7.77 2.22 -12.87
N PHE A 106 -7.11 3.28 -12.41
CA PHE A 106 -5.69 3.53 -12.63
C PHE A 106 -4.87 3.56 -11.33
N GLY A 107 -5.27 2.72 -10.36
CA GLY A 107 -4.43 2.32 -9.22
C GLY A 107 -3.34 1.32 -9.62
N PRO A 108 -2.51 0.83 -8.68
CA PRO A 108 -1.37 -0.05 -9.00
C PRO A 108 -1.74 -1.28 -9.83
N ALA A 109 -2.87 -1.93 -9.55
CA ALA A 109 -3.32 -3.09 -10.34
C ALA A 109 -3.68 -2.72 -11.78
N GLY A 110 -4.53 -1.70 -11.98
CA GLY A 110 -4.89 -1.26 -13.32
C GLY A 110 -3.71 -0.70 -14.10
N MET A 111 -2.85 0.08 -13.44
CA MET A 111 -1.65 0.66 -14.04
C MET A 111 -0.68 -0.42 -14.57
N PHE A 112 -0.43 -1.48 -13.79
CA PHE A 112 0.44 -2.56 -14.24
C PHE A 112 -0.22 -3.54 -15.20
N ALA A 113 -1.54 -3.72 -15.14
CA ALA A 113 -2.28 -4.42 -16.21
C ALA A 113 -2.13 -3.64 -17.53
N ALA A 114 -2.41 -2.34 -17.52
CA ALA A 114 -2.31 -1.47 -18.69
C ALA A 114 -0.87 -1.40 -19.25
N LEU A 115 0.13 -1.21 -18.40
CA LEU A 115 1.54 -1.20 -18.83
C LEU A 115 1.95 -2.53 -19.47
N THR A 116 1.52 -3.65 -18.91
CA THR A 116 1.83 -4.99 -19.45
C THR A 116 1.15 -5.20 -20.81
N LEU A 117 -0.13 -4.85 -20.94
CA LEU A 117 -0.88 -4.92 -22.20
C LEU A 117 -0.28 -3.98 -23.26
N ALA A 118 0.11 -2.77 -22.88
CA ALA A 118 0.72 -1.80 -23.79
C ALA A 118 2.09 -2.30 -24.29
N ARG A 119 2.93 -2.86 -23.42
CA ARG A 119 4.20 -3.50 -23.81
C ARG A 119 4.03 -4.68 -24.76
N ALA A 120 2.92 -5.40 -24.67
CA ALA A 120 2.58 -6.47 -25.60
C ALA A 120 1.99 -5.98 -26.94
N GLY A 121 1.72 -4.69 -27.11
CA GLY A 121 1.14 -4.12 -28.32
C GLY A 121 -0.40 -4.21 -28.40
N GLN A 122 -1.07 -4.42 -27.26
CA GLN A 122 -2.55 -4.51 -27.20
C GLN A 122 -3.26 -3.16 -27.17
N ALA A 123 -2.51 -2.06 -27.04
CA ALA A 123 -3.04 -0.70 -26.99
C ALA A 123 -4.25 -0.57 -26.02
N PRO A 124 -4.11 -0.79 -24.71
CA PRO A 124 -5.26 -0.81 -23.79
C PRO A 124 -5.94 0.57 -23.65
N LEU A 125 -7.25 0.58 -23.38
CA LEU A 125 -7.99 1.77 -22.97
C LEU A 125 -8.16 1.76 -21.45
N VAL A 126 -7.62 2.76 -20.75
CA VAL A 126 -7.78 2.94 -19.31
C VAL A 126 -8.87 3.97 -19.03
N LEU A 127 -9.82 3.60 -18.18
CA LEU A 127 -10.92 4.45 -17.70
C LEU A 127 -10.76 4.67 -16.20
N GLU A 128 -10.38 5.88 -15.80
CA GLU A 128 -10.25 6.28 -14.40
C GLU A 128 -11.36 7.27 -14.03
N ARG A 129 -12.11 6.97 -12.96
CA ARG A 129 -13.22 7.79 -12.51
C ARG A 129 -12.77 9.16 -11.97
N GLY A 130 -11.61 9.21 -11.35
CA GLY A 130 -11.05 10.44 -10.81
C GLY A 130 -10.18 11.19 -11.79
N GLN A 131 -9.49 12.20 -11.26
CA GLN A 131 -8.71 13.15 -12.05
C GLN A 131 -7.25 12.72 -12.22
N ASP A 132 -6.56 13.40 -13.15
CA ASP A 132 -5.10 13.34 -13.24
C ASP A 132 -4.45 13.80 -11.93
N VAL A 133 -3.21 13.40 -11.67
CA VAL A 133 -2.57 13.57 -10.37
C VAL A 133 -2.37 15.03 -9.98
N ASP A 134 -2.19 15.94 -10.95
CA ASP A 134 -1.98 17.36 -10.68
C ASP A 134 -3.30 18.02 -10.24
N THR A 135 -4.39 17.73 -10.95
CA THR A 135 -5.74 18.18 -10.58
C THR A 135 -6.20 17.56 -9.26
N ARG A 136 -6.04 16.24 -9.13
CA ARG A 136 -6.35 15.49 -7.92
C ARG A 136 -5.63 16.04 -6.69
N HIS A 137 -4.35 16.38 -6.82
CA HIS A 137 -3.59 16.96 -5.73
C HIS A 137 -4.15 18.32 -5.28
N ARG A 138 -4.54 19.19 -6.22
CA ARG A 138 -5.17 20.48 -5.89
C ARG A 138 -6.50 20.28 -5.18
N ASP A 139 -7.34 19.35 -5.63
CA ASP A 139 -8.63 19.05 -5.01
C ASP A 139 -8.46 18.57 -3.56
N ILE A 140 -7.52 17.65 -3.33
CA ILE A 140 -7.22 17.12 -1.99
C ILE A 140 -6.68 18.22 -1.06
N LEU A 141 -5.71 19.02 -1.52
CA LEU A 141 -5.18 20.12 -0.70
C LEU A 141 -6.24 21.17 -0.41
N SER A 142 -7.10 21.49 -1.38
CA SER A 142 -8.21 22.41 -1.18
C SER A 142 -9.14 21.89 -0.09
N PHE A 143 -9.55 20.62 -0.17
CA PHE A 143 -10.38 19.99 0.85
C PHE A 143 -9.74 20.00 2.25
N TRP A 144 -8.46 19.64 2.34
CA TRP A 144 -7.73 19.66 3.62
C TRP A 144 -7.55 21.06 4.20
N HIS A 145 -7.69 22.12 3.40
CA HIS A 145 -7.67 23.51 3.88
C HIS A 145 -9.06 24.15 3.95
N GLY A 146 -10.11 23.34 4.11
CA GLY A 146 -11.50 23.81 4.31
C GLY A 146 -12.29 24.06 3.03
N GLY A 147 -11.76 23.66 1.87
CA GLY A 147 -12.48 23.65 0.60
C GLY A 147 -13.54 22.55 0.52
N ALA A 148 -14.30 22.56 -0.59
CA ALA A 148 -15.37 21.61 -0.81
C ALA A 148 -14.84 20.18 -1.02
N PHE A 149 -15.54 19.20 -0.43
CA PHE A 149 -15.26 17.78 -0.65
C PHE A 149 -15.68 17.33 -2.06
N SER A 150 -14.78 16.67 -2.79
CA SER A 150 -15.08 16.05 -4.09
C SER A 150 -15.22 14.53 -3.98
N PRO A 151 -16.39 13.94 -4.29
CA PRO A 151 -16.58 12.49 -4.24
C PRO A 151 -15.84 11.75 -5.35
N THR A 152 -15.44 12.44 -6.42
CA THR A 152 -14.76 11.83 -7.58
C THR A 152 -13.26 12.12 -7.63
N SER A 153 -12.75 13.08 -6.86
CA SER A 153 -11.34 13.44 -6.81
C SER A 153 -10.87 13.59 -5.36
N ASN A 154 -10.27 12.53 -4.82
CA ASN A 154 -9.92 12.43 -3.40
C ASN A 154 -8.80 11.41 -3.18
N VAL A 155 -8.44 11.15 -1.91
CA VAL A 155 -7.38 10.20 -1.54
C VAL A 155 -7.62 8.79 -2.10
N GLN A 156 -8.87 8.41 -2.40
CA GLN A 156 -9.19 7.10 -2.96
C GLN A 156 -9.19 7.06 -4.49
N PHE A 157 -9.71 8.10 -5.15
CA PHE A 157 -10.00 8.09 -6.59
C PHE A 157 -9.17 9.09 -7.39
N GLY A 158 -8.74 8.65 -8.58
CA GLY A 158 -7.88 9.38 -9.52
C GLY A 158 -6.53 8.70 -9.76
N GLU A 159 -5.65 9.38 -10.48
CA GLU A 159 -4.38 8.82 -10.98
C GLU A 159 -3.51 8.19 -9.87
N GLY A 160 -3.16 6.92 -10.04
CA GLY A 160 -2.43 6.10 -9.07
C GLY A 160 -3.27 5.52 -7.93
N GLY A 161 -4.58 5.79 -7.89
CA GLY A 161 -5.53 5.25 -6.91
C GLY A 161 -5.17 5.60 -5.47
N ALA A 162 -5.52 4.73 -4.52
CA ALA A 162 -5.22 4.92 -3.10
C ALA A 162 -3.72 4.91 -2.76
N GLY A 163 -2.86 4.45 -3.68
CA GLY A 163 -1.41 4.38 -3.46
C GLY A 163 -0.73 5.76 -3.47
N THR A 164 -1.23 6.73 -4.24
CA THR A 164 -0.55 8.01 -4.51
C THR A 164 -0.35 8.86 -3.25
N PHE A 165 -1.38 8.97 -2.41
CA PHE A 165 -1.38 9.78 -1.19
C PHE A 165 -1.10 8.89 0.03
N SER A 166 0.05 8.21 -0.02
CA SER A 166 0.54 7.31 1.03
C SER A 166 2.05 7.48 1.22
N ASP A 167 2.62 6.85 2.25
CA ASP A 167 4.09 6.71 2.41
C ASP A 167 4.73 5.91 1.26
N GLY A 168 3.93 5.22 0.43
CA GLY A 168 4.43 4.49 -0.72
C GLY A 168 5.23 3.25 -0.34
N LYS A 169 4.90 2.61 0.79
CA LYS A 169 5.53 1.37 1.25
C LYS A 169 5.33 0.26 0.23
N LEU A 170 6.43 -0.39 -0.14
CA LEU A 170 6.46 -1.49 -1.10
C LEU A 170 6.72 -2.84 -0.43
N THR A 171 6.66 -2.89 0.91
CA THR A 171 6.72 -4.13 1.68
C THR A 171 5.54 -5.03 1.32
N THR A 172 5.82 -6.31 1.12
CA THR A 172 4.80 -7.30 0.77
C THR A 172 5.16 -8.67 1.33
N ARG A 173 4.14 -9.51 1.52
CA ARG A 173 4.29 -10.91 1.95
C ARG A 173 4.28 -11.91 0.80
N ILE A 174 4.02 -11.44 -0.43
CA ILE A 174 4.06 -12.32 -1.61
C ILE A 174 5.51 -12.61 -1.99
N SER A 175 5.73 -13.76 -2.62
CA SER A 175 6.97 -14.09 -3.29
C SER A 175 6.63 -14.40 -4.74
N ASP A 176 6.98 -13.48 -5.64
CA ASP A 176 6.67 -13.59 -7.06
C ASP A 176 7.82 -12.99 -7.90
N PRO A 177 8.28 -13.66 -8.98
CA PRO A 177 9.38 -13.16 -9.81
C PRO A 177 9.09 -11.78 -10.42
N HIS A 178 7.83 -11.43 -10.67
CA HIS A 178 7.45 -10.16 -11.28
C HIS A 178 7.55 -8.95 -10.33
N MET A 179 7.79 -9.17 -9.04
CA MET A 179 8.07 -8.06 -8.11
C MET A 179 9.24 -7.20 -8.59
N ARG A 180 10.25 -7.82 -9.22
CA ARG A 180 11.39 -7.08 -9.76
C ARG A 180 10.98 -6.18 -10.92
N ASP A 181 10.10 -6.65 -11.80
CA ASP A 181 9.62 -5.91 -12.95
C ASP A 181 8.81 -4.68 -12.52
N VAL A 182 8.04 -4.80 -11.43
CA VAL A 182 7.31 -3.69 -10.82
C VAL A 182 8.26 -2.64 -10.25
N LEU A 183 9.27 -3.04 -9.48
CA LEU A 183 10.25 -2.12 -8.91
C LEU A 183 11.07 -1.41 -10.00
N GLU A 184 11.51 -2.14 -11.03
CA GLU A 184 12.24 -1.57 -12.16
C GLU A 184 11.38 -0.59 -12.97
N ALA A 185 10.08 -0.87 -13.15
CA ALA A 185 9.15 0.07 -13.78
C ALA A 185 8.97 1.35 -12.95
N PHE A 186 8.87 1.25 -11.62
CA PHE A 186 8.82 2.44 -10.76
C PHE A 186 10.10 3.26 -10.85
N VAL A 187 11.28 2.62 -10.82
CA VAL A 187 12.57 3.32 -10.97
C VAL A 187 12.69 3.97 -12.35
N ALA A 188 12.31 3.28 -13.43
CA ALA A 188 12.30 3.85 -14.77
C ALA A 188 11.35 5.05 -14.89
N ALA A 189 10.29 5.08 -14.07
CA ALA A 189 9.36 6.19 -13.96
C ALA A 189 9.79 7.28 -12.95
N GLY A 190 11.00 7.20 -12.39
CA GLY A 190 11.58 8.25 -11.53
C GLY A 190 11.55 7.97 -10.03
N ALA A 191 11.23 6.74 -9.59
CA ALA A 191 11.36 6.37 -8.19
C ALA A 191 12.85 6.19 -7.79
N PRO A 192 13.20 6.37 -6.52
CA PRO A 192 14.59 6.25 -6.05
C PRO A 192 15.20 4.86 -6.29
N GLN A 193 16.48 4.80 -6.68
CA GLN A 193 17.16 3.53 -7.01
C GLN A 193 17.18 2.54 -5.84
N GLU A 194 17.21 3.04 -4.61
CA GLU A 194 17.28 2.22 -3.42
C GLU A 194 16.04 1.38 -3.15
N ILE A 195 14.90 1.66 -3.81
CA ILE A 195 13.72 0.78 -3.69
C ILE A 195 14.01 -0.64 -4.22
N LEU A 196 15.03 -0.79 -5.08
CA LEU A 196 15.46 -2.07 -5.65
C LEU A 196 16.18 -2.97 -4.65
N TYR A 197 16.68 -2.41 -3.54
CA TYR A 197 17.51 -3.16 -2.60
C TYR A 197 17.18 -2.91 -1.12
N LEU A 198 16.43 -1.87 -0.74
CA LEU A 198 16.02 -1.71 0.64
C LEU A 198 15.06 -2.83 1.05
N HIS A 199 15.24 -3.35 2.28
CA HIS A 199 14.36 -4.37 2.83
C HIS A 199 12.95 -3.87 3.11
N LYS A 200 12.82 -2.60 3.50
CA LYS A 200 11.54 -1.90 3.71
C LYS A 200 11.49 -0.68 2.79
N PRO A 201 11.36 -0.88 1.46
CA PRO A 201 11.41 0.21 0.52
C PRO A 201 10.13 1.06 0.59
N HIS A 202 10.28 2.35 0.37
CA HIS A 202 9.18 3.30 0.22
C HIS A 202 9.53 4.37 -0.82
N ILE A 203 8.51 5.01 -1.39
CA ILE A 203 8.69 6.07 -2.40
C ILE A 203 8.34 7.44 -1.85
N GLY A 204 7.37 7.55 -0.93
CA GLY A 204 6.83 8.84 -0.46
C GLY A 204 5.79 9.45 -1.41
N THR A 205 4.79 10.12 -0.85
CA THR A 205 3.68 10.68 -1.63
C THR A 205 4.12 11.75 -2.63
N ASP A 206 5.10 12.56 -2.24
CA ASP A 206 5.67 13.63 -3.05
C ASP A 206 6.27 13.12 -4.35
N LEU A 207 7.05 12.03 -4.29
CA LEU A 207 7.65 11.39 -5.46
C LEU A 207 6.66 10.51 -6.23
N LEU A 208 5.73 9.84 -5.54
CA LEU A 208 4.73 8.98 -6.17
C LEU A 208 3.92 9.71 -7.24
N ARG A 209 3.61 10.99 -7.03
CA ARG A 209 2.88 11.82 -8.01
C ARG A 209 3.60 11.88 -9.36
N THR A 210 4.91 12.09 -9.34
CA THR A 210 5.75 12.08 -10.55
C THR A 210 5.81 10.69 -11.16
N VAL A 211 6.00 9.67 -10.33
CA VAL A 211 6.10 8.27 -10.78
C VAL A 211 4.85 7.80 -11.52
N VAL A 212 3.66 8.05 -10.97
CA VAL A 212 2.40 7.62 -11.60
C VAL A 212 2.13 8.35 -12.92
N LYS A 213 2.48 9.65 -12.97
CA LYS A 213 2.38 10.46 -14.20
C LYS A 213 3.31 9.94 -15.29
N ASN A 214 4.55 9.60 -14.94
CA ASN A 214 5.51 9.03 -15.89
C ASN A 214 5.08 7.64 -16.40
N LEU A 215 4.48 6.81 -15.54
CA LEU A 215 3.90 5.53 -15.96
C LEU A 215 2.72 5.71 -16.92
N ARG A 216 1.86 6.71 -16.71
CA ARG A 216 0.82 7.09 -17.67
C ARG A 216 1.40 7.47 -19.02
N GLU A 217 2.40 8.34 -19.05
CA GLU A 217 3.02 8.76 -20.31
C GLU A 217 3.73 7.60 -21.02
N GLU A 218 4.33 6.67 -20.29
CA GLU A 218 4.89 5.44 -20.88
C GLU A 218 3.80 4.56 -21.51
N ILE A 219 2.66 4.38 -20.84
CA ILE A 219 1.52 3.65 -21.40
C ILE A 219 1.03 4.31 -22.69
N ARG A 220 0.92 5.65 -22.71
CA ARG A 220 0.54 6.42 -23.90
C ARG A 220 1.55 6.28 -25.04
N ARG A 221 2.85 6.37 -24.73
CA ARG A 221 3.94 6.17 -25.69
C ARG A 221 3.90 4.78 -26.33
N LEU A 222 3.48 3.77 -25.58
CA LEU A 222 3.29 2.39 -26.04
C LEU A 222 1.93 2.14 -26.74
N GLY A 223 1.16 3.18 -27.02
CA GLY A 223 -0.11 3.10 -27.77
C GLY A 223 -1.36 2.88 -26.91
N GLY A 224 -1.23 2.86 -25.58
CA GLY A 224 -2.36 2.87 -24.67
C GLY A 224 -3.06 4.24 -24.63
N GLU A 225 -4.30 4.25 -24.17
CA GLU A 225 -5.08 5.48 -23.95
C GLU A 225 -5.50 5.55 -22.48
N VAL A 226 -5.47 6.75 -21.88
CA VAL A 226 -5.88 6.96 -20.48
C VAL A 226 -6.83 8.14 -20.40
N ARG A 227 -8.08 7.86 -19.99
CA ARG A 227 -9.16 8.83 -19.79
C ARG A 227 -9.44 9.01 -18.30
N PHE A 228 -9.34 10.25 -17.83
CA PHE A 228 -9.75 10.68 -16.49
C PHE A 228 -11.17 11.21 -16.50
N GLY A 229 -11.82 11.25 -15.33
CA GLY A 229 -13.25 11.60 -15.23
C GLY A 229 -14.17 10.59 -15.93
N ALA A 230 -13.67 9.40 -16.26
CA ALA A 230 -14.35 8.39 -17.06
C ALA A 230 -14.81 7.24 -16.16
N GLN A 231 -15.86 7.48 -15.37
CA GLN A 231 -16.41 6.46 -14.49
C GLN A 231 -17.17 5.39 -15.30
N VAL A 232 -16.81 4.12 -15.14
CA VAL A 232 -17.67 3.02 -15.59
C VAL A 232 -18.86 2.90 -14.63
N THR A 233 -20.05 3.12 -15.16
CA THR A 233 -21.32 3.11 -14.41
C THR A 233 -22.11 1.83 -14.61
N ASP A 234 -21.81 1.05 -15.66
CA ASP A 234 -22.51 -0.20 -15.95
C ASP A 234 -21.71 -1.16 -16.83
N VAL A 235 -22.13 -2.43 -16.87
CA VAL A 235 -21.62 -3.46 -17.79
C VAL A 235 -22.77 -4.13 -18.55
N GLU A 236 -22.60 -4.29 -19.85
CA GLU A 236 -23.50 -5.07 -20.69
C GLU A 236 -22.99 -6.49 -20.87
N LEU A 237 -23.85 -7.47 -20.59
CA LEU A 237 -23.55 -8.89 -20.77
C LEU A 237 -24.41 -9.48 -21.90
N ALA A 238 -23.79 -10.17 -22.85
CA ALA A 238 -24.46 -10.93 -23.89
C ALA A 238 -24.18 -12.42 -23.69
N GLY A 239 -25.21 -13.22 -23.41
CA GLY A 239 -25.04 -14.65 -23.10
C GLY A 239 -24.14 -14.91 -21.89
N GLY A 240 -24.12 -13.99 -20.91
CA GLY A 240 -23.24 -14.06 -19.73
C GLY A 240 -21.79 -13.61 -19.97
N ARG A 241 -21.40 -13.24 -21.19
CA ARG A 241 -20.09 -12.70 -21.53
C ARG A 241 -20.13 -11.17 -21.60
N LEU A 242 -19.04 -10.51 -21.19
CA LEU A 242 -18.88 -9.07 -21.40
C LEU A 242 -19.05 -8.70 -22.88
N ALA A 243 -19.88 -7.69 -23.15
CA ALA A 243 -20.10 -7.14 -24.48
C ALA A 243 -19.72 -5.66 -24.59
N ALA A 244 -19.97 -4.88 -23.53
CA ALA A 244 -19.63 -3.47 -23.46
C ALA A 244 -19.58 -2.95 -22.01
N LEU A 245 -18.99 -1.77 -21.83
CA LEU A 245 -19.03 -0.96 -20.63
C LEU A 245 -19.83 0.32 -20.92
N ILE A 246 -20.56 0.81 -19.93
CA ILE A 246 -21.19 2.14 -20.00
C ILE A 246 -20.36 3.09 -19.15
N VAL A 247 -19.90 4.18 -19.76
CA VAL A 247 -19.05 5.20 -19.15
C VAL A 247 -19.86 6.47 -18.96
N ALA A 248 -19.79 7.04 -17.76
CA ALA A 248 -20.51 8.23 -17.33
C ALA A 248 -22.03 8.17 -17.58
N GLY A 249 -22.62 6.96 -17.60
CA GLY A 249 -24.05 6.75 -17.83
C GLY A 249 -24.51 6.82 -19.29
N GLU A 250 -23.62 7.15 -20.23
CA GLU A 250 -24.01 7.51 -21.60
C GLU A 250 -23.14 6.84 -22.67
N GLU A 251 -21.80 6.91 -22.54
CA GLU A 251 -20.89 6.39 -23.58
C GLU A 251 -20.82 4.86 -23.50
N ARG A 252 -21.22 4.21 -24.58
CA ARG A 252 -21.09 2.76 -24.74
C ARG A 252 -19.73 2.39 -25.35
N VAL A 253 -18.88 1.74 -24.58
CA VAL A 253 -17.56 1.23 -25.00
C VAL A 253 -17.64 -0.28 -25.22
N ALA A 254 -17.65 -0.72 -26.47
CA ALA A 254 -17.64 -2.15 -26.81
C ALA A 254 -16.32 -2.80 -26.39
N ALA A 255 -16.39 -3.91 -25.65
CA ALA A 255 -15.21 -4.57 -25.09
C ALA A 255 -15.46 -6.07 -24.92
N ASP A 256 -14.45 -6.88 -25.23
CA ASP A 256 -14.50 -8.34 -25.03
C ASP A 256 -13.69 -8.77 -23.79
N ALA A 257 -12.86 -7.86 -23.26
CA ALA A 257 -12.05 -8.02 -22.07
C ALA A 257 -11.97 -6.70 -21.28
N ALA A 258 -12.30 -6.76 -19.98
CA ALA A 258 -12.18 -5.62 -19.06
C ALA A 258 -11.54 -6.03 -17.73
N PHE A 259 -10.50 -5.31 -17.32
CA PHE A 259 -9.77 -5.49 -16.07
C PHE A 259 -10.27 -4.53 -15.01
N PHE A 260 -10.95 -5.02 -13.97
CA PHE A 260 -11.52 -4.21 -12.91
C PHE A 260 -10.54 -4.05 -11.75
N GLY A 261 -9.68 -3.02 -11.85
CA GLY A 261 -8.74 -2.57 -10.83
C GLY A 261 -9.27 -1.41 -10.00
N ILE A 262 -10.50 -1.55 -9.50
CA ILE A 262 -11.34 -0.45 -8.97
C ILE A 262 -10.98 0.04 -7.57
N GLY A 263 -10.03 -0.61 -6.89
CA GLY A 263 -9.77 -0.38 -5.45
C GLY A 263 -10.96 -0.78 -4.57
N HIS A 264 -10.78 -0.76 -3.26
CA HIS A 264 -11.83 -1.22 -2.32
C HIS A 264 -12.81 -0.12 -1.88
N SER A 265 -12.67 1.09 -2.43
CA SER A 265 -13.51 2.25 -2.12
C SER A 265 -14.62 2.50 -3.14
N ALA A 266 -14.60 1.83 -4.30
CA ALA A 266 -15.60 1.95 -5.36
C ALA A 266 -16.89 1.15 -5.05
N ARG A 267 -17.60 1.60 -4.01
CA ARG A 267 -18.78 0.92 -3.45
C ARG A 267 -19.96 0.87 -4.41
N ASP A 268 -20.18 1.96 -5.14
CA ASP A 268 -21.11 2.04 -6.26
C ASP A 268 -20.80 1.00 -7.34
N THR A 269 -19.53 0.80 -7.67
CA THR A 269 -19.12 -0.25 -8.61
C THR A 269 -19.35 -1.65 -8.05
N TYR A 270 -19.15 -1.89 -6.76
CA TYR A 270 -19.52 -3.18 -6.15
C TYR A 270 -21.02 -3.47 -6.25
N GLU A 271 -21.86 -2.46 -5.98
CA GLU A 271 -23.32 -2.57 -6.10
C GLU A 271 -23.72 -2.90 -7.54
N MET A 272 -23.17 -2.17 -8.51
CA MET A 272 -23.42 -2.41 -9.94
C MET A 272 -23.01 -3.82 -10.37
N LEU A 273 -21.79 -4.25 -10.04
CA LEU A 273 -21.30 -5.58 -10.42
C LEU A 273 -22.13 -6.70 -9.77
N TYR A 274 -22.51 -6.52 -8.51
CA TYR A 274 -23.38 -7.48 -7.83
C TYR A 274 -24.78 -7.54 -8.46
N ALA A 275 -25.38 -6.39 -8.78
CA ALA A 275 -26.67 -6.31 -9.47
C ALA A 275 -26.63 -6.92 -10.88
N ARG A 276 -25.47 -6.88 -11.54
CA ARG A 276 -25.22 -7.53 -12.84
C ARG A 276 -24.91 -9.03 -12.74
N GLY A 277 -24.98 -9.59 -11.53
CA GLY A 277 -24.92 -11.03 -11.30
C GLY A 277 -23.50 -11.59 -11.19
N LEU A 278 -22.47 -10.76 -11.01
CA LEU A 278 -21.12 -11.26 -10.78
C LEU A 278 -21.05 -12.03 -9.47
N ALA A 279 -20.33 -13.16 -9.49
CA ALA A 279 -20.11 -13.96 -8.30
C ALA A 279 -19.24 -13.20 -7.29
N MET A 280 -19.83 -12.86 -6.15
CA MET A 280 -19.18 -12.10 -5.08
C MET A 280 -19.50 -12.71 -3.72
N GLU A 281 -18.57 -12.56 -2.77
CA GLU A 281 -18.75 -13.00 -1.38
C GLU A 281 -18.29 -11.92 -0.40
N ALA A 282 -18.90 -11.90 0.79
CA ALA A 282 -18.46 -11.04 1.88
C ALA A 282 -17.07 -11.47 2.37
N LYS A 283 -16.21 -10.50 2.69
CA LYS A 283 -14.84 -10.74 3.12
C LYS A 283 -14.56 -9.98 4.41
N ALA A 284 -13.91 -10.66 5.37
CA ALA A 284 -13.41 -10.01 6.57
C ALA A 284 -12.38 -8.91 6.24
N PHE A 285 -12.41 -7.84 7.04
CA PHE A 285 -11.49 -6.71 6.98
C PHE A 285 -11.20 -6.24 8.41
N ALA A 286 -10.53 -5.11 8.58
CA ALA A 286 -10.20 -4.60 9.90
C ALA A 286 -10.51 -3.11 10.03
N VAL A 287 -10.94 -2.71 11.22
CA VAL A 287 -11.38 -1.36 11.57
C VAL A 287 -10.67 -0.89 12.82
N GLY A 288 -10.43 0.40 12.94
CA GLY A 288 -9.93 0.99 14.18
C GLY A 288 -9.65 2.47 14.03
N VAL A 289 -8.53 2.94 14.57
CA VAL A 289 -8.22 4.37 14.70
C VAL A 289 -6.78 4.65 14.31
N ARG A 290 -6.46 5.92 14.01
CA ARG A 290 -5.06 6.35 13.88
C ARG A 290 -4.54 6.80 15.23
N ILE A 291 -3.30 6.43 15.57
CA ILE A 291 -2.59 6.90 16.77
C ILE A 291 -1.34 7.66 16.35
N GLU A 292 -1.00 8.75 17.06
CA GLU A 292 0.12 9.62 16.71
C GLU A 292 1.07 9.83 17.89
N HIS A 293 2.38 9.84 17.62
CA HIS A 293 3.44 10.10 18.59
C HIS A 293 4.48 11.05 17.98
N PRO A 294 5.27 11.78 18.79
CA PRO A 294 6.49 12.41 18.29
C PRO A 294 7.40 11.37 17.61
N GLN A 295 7.97 11.67 16.44
CA GLN A 295 8.83 10.74 15.73
C GLN A 295 10.10 10.40 16.53
N ASP A 296 10.68 11.38 17.24
CA ASP A 296 11.86 11.17 18.10
C ASP A 296 11.60 10.15 19.22
N PHE A 297 10.36 10.06 19.71
CA PHE A 297 9.98 9.02 20.68
C PHE A 297 10.13 7.61 20.08
N ILE A 298 9.65 7.40 18.85
CA ILE A 298 9.78 6.12 18.15
C ILE A 298 11.23 5.85 17.77
N ASP A 299 11.97 6.87 17.33
CA ASP A 299 13.39 6.74 16.99
C ASP A 299 14.21 6.29 18.21
N ARG A 300 13.98 6.88 19.39
CA ARG A 300 14.61 6.45 20.65
C ARG A 300 14.18 5.06 21.07
N ALA A 301 12.91 4.70 20.90
CA ALA A 301 12.44 3.35 21.22
C ALA A 301 13.12 2.27 20.35
N GLN A 302 13.41 2.55 19.08
CA GLN A 302 14.04 1.60 18.16
C GLN A 302 15.57 1.64 18.20
N TYR A 303 16.16 2.83 18.31
CA TYR A 303 17.60 3.04 18.14
C TYR A 303 18.32 3.45 19.43
N GLY A 304 17.61 3.78 20.51
CA GLY A 304 18.20 4.21 21.78
C GLY A 304 19.05 5.47 21.63
N ALA A 305 20.30 5.43 22.12
CA ALA A 305 21.24 6.56 22.05
C ALA A 305 21.64 6.94 20.62
N ASP A 306 21.41 6.06 19.64
CA ASP A 306 21.76 6.27 18.24
C ASP A 306 20.61 6.92 17.44
N ALA A 307 19.50 7.26 18.09
CA ALA A 307 18.40 7.98 17.47
C ALA A 307 18.86 9.32 16.85
N GLY A 308 18.33 9.66 15.68
CA GLY A 308 18.69 10.88 14.95
C GLY A 308 20.00 10.81 14.13
N GLN A 309 20.70 9.67 14.15
CA GLN A 309 21.91 9.50 13.32
C GLN A 309 21.57 9.54 11.82
N PRO A 310 22.24 10.36 10.98
CA PRO A 310 21.86 10.56 9.58
C PRO A 310 21.88 9.31 8.70
N ARG A 311 22.65 8.29 9.08
CA ARG A 311 22.76 7.02 8.32
C ARG A 311 21.62 6.06 8.62
N LEU A 312 20.94 6.21 9.76
CA LEU A 312 19.81 5.39 10.13
C LEU A 312 18.54 5.89 9.42
N PRO A 313 17.68 4.99 8.93
CA PRO A 313 16.38 5.40 8.44
C PRO A 313 15.52 5.91 9.60
N VAL A 314 14.52 6.74 9.29
CA VAL A 314 13.49 7.14 10.26
C VAL A 314 12.77 5.88 10.77
N ALA A 315 12.64 5.75 12.10
CA ALA A 315 12.30 4.48 12.71
C ALA A 315 10.85 4.06 12.48
N ASP A 316 10.65 2.74 12.38
CA ASP A 316 9.34 2.13 12.27
C ASP A 316 9.02 1.13 13.38
N TYR A 317 7.74 0.77 13.51
CA TYR A 317 7.30 -0.25 14.44
C TYR A 317 6.21 -1.14 13.84
N VAL A 318 6.13 -2.37 14.38
CA VAL A 318 5.04 -3.30 14.14
C VAL A 318 4.60 -3.86 15.48
N LEU A 319 3.32 -3.68 15.81
CA LEU A 319 2.73 -4.11 17.07
C LEU A 319 1.60 -5.09 16.78
N THR A 320 1.49 -6.13 17.60
CA THR A 320 0.47 -7.16 17.50
C THR A 320 0.06 -7.60 18.89
N TYR A 321 -1.25 -7.73 19.09
CA TYR A 321 -1.87 -8.18 20.32
C TYR A 321 -2.92 -9.22 19.96
N GLN A 322 -3.01 -10.26 20.79
CA GLN A 322 -4.01 -11.29 20.68
C GLN A 322 -4.71 -11.39 22.03
N ASP A 323 -6.00 -11.10 22.03
CA ASP A 323 -6.86 -11.29 23.18
C ASP A 323 -7.12 -12.80 23.36
N ARG A 324 -6.79 -13.31 24.55
CA ARG A 324 -6.94 -14.73 24.87
C ARG A 324 -8.37 -15.09 25.27
N GLU A 325 -9.15 -14.11 25.72
CA GLU A 325 -10.53 -14.32 26.16
C GLU A 325 -11.48 -14.26 24.96
N THR A 326 -11.34 -13.24 24.12
CA THR A 326 -12.24 -13.02 22.97
C THR A 326 -11.76 -13.68 21.68
N GLY A 327 -10.47 -14.06 21.60
CA GLY A 327 -9.87 -14.57 20.37
C GLY A 327 -9.64 -13.51 19.30
N ARG A 328 -9.94 -12.23 19.57
CA ARG A 328 -9.69 -11.12 18.64
C ARG A 328 -8.27 -10.62 18.74
N GLY A 329 -7.74 -10.13 17.62
CA GLY A 329 -6.41 -9.51 17.56
C GLY A 329 -6.50 -8.02 17.26
N ALA A 330 -5.58 -7.26 17.85
CA ALA A 330 -5.30 -5.88 17.45
C ALA A 330 -3.88 -5.80 16.88
N TYR A 331 -3.66 -4.96 15.87
CA TYR A 331 -2.33 -4.79 15.27
C TYR A 331 -2.14 -3.40 14.70
N SER A 332 -0.87 -2.95 14.65
CA SER A 332 -0.52 -1.74 13.91
C SER A 332 -0.47 -2.02 12.41
N PHE A 333 -1.02 -1.10 11.63
CA PHE A 333 -1.10 -1.18 10.18
C PHE A 333 -0.77 0.16 9.54
N CYS A 334 -0.17 0.11 8.35
CA CYS A 334 0.22 1.30 7.59
C CYS A 334 0.93 2.35 8.47
N MET A 335 1.89 1.90 9.29
CA MET A 335 2.69 2.81 10.13
C MET A 335 3.52 3.71 9.23
N CYS A 336 3.34 5.01 9.33
CA CYS A 336 3.95 6.07 8.53
C CYS A 336 4.92 6.87 9.41
N PRO A 337 6.24 6.59 9.34
CA PRO A 337 7.23 7.39 10.04
C PRO A 337 7.29 8.80 9.46
N GLY A 338 7.44 9.81 10.33
CA GLY A 338 7.52 11.23 9.98
C GLY A 338 6.47 11.64 8.95
N GLY A 339 5.25 11.18 9.18
CA GLY A 339 4.10 11.34 8.30
C GLY A 339 2.99 12.15 8.96
N GLN A 340 1.78 11.96 8.43
CA GLN A 340 0.56 12.57 8.94
C GLN A 340 -0.64 11.65 8.73
N VAL A 341 -1.66 11.86 9.53
CA VAL A 341 -3.00 11.28 9.36
C VAL A 341 -3.74 12.11 8.32
N VAL A 342 -4.47 11.47 7.41
CA VAL A 342 -5.15 12.14 6.29
C VAL A 342 -6.64 11.86 6.26
N ALA A 343 -7.41 12.86 5.82
CA ALA A 343 -8.81 12.69 5.47
C ALA A 343 -8.95 11.88 4.18
N ALA A 344 -9.43 10.65 4.31
CA ALA A 344 -9.43 9.65 3.24
C ALA A 344 -10.85 9.28 2.77
N ALA A 345 -11.84 10.11 3.07
CA ALA A 345 -13.22 9.94 2.64
C ALA A 345 -13.35 9.96 1.10
N SER A 346 -14.32 9.22 0.59
CA SER A 346 -14.69 9.20 -0.84
C SER A 346 -16.19 9.27 -1.09
N GLU A 347 -16.98 9.51 -0.04
CA GLU A 347 -18.43 9.64 -0.10
C GLU A 347 -18.84 10.85 0.75
N ALA A 348 -19.86 11.57 0.31
CA ALA A 348 -20.40 12.71 1.07
C ALA A 348 -20.99 12.24 2.42
N GLY A 349 -20.85 13.07 3.46
CA GLY A 349 -21.39 12.79 4.80
C GLY A 349 -20.73 11.62 5.52
N ARG A 350 -19.49 11.28 5.16
CA ARG A 350 -18.74 10.14 5.70
C ARG A 350 -17.30 10.53 5.99
N LEU A 351 -16.75 9.99 7.07
CA LEU A 351 -15.39 10.28 7.53
C LEU A 351 -14.56 9.01 7.64
N VAL A 352 -13.35 9.06 7.07
CA VAL A 352 -12.37 7.97 7.08
C VAL A 352 -10.99 8.57 7.26
N THR A 353 -10.14 7.92 8.05
CA THR A 353 -8.72 8.23 8.16
C THR A 353 -7.87 7.30 7.30
N ASN A 354 -6.69 7.79 6.94
CA ASN A 354 -5.54 6.98 6.56
C ASN A 354 -4.27 7.69 7.03
N GLY A 355 -3.09 7.25 6.57
CA GLY A 355 -1.83 7.91 6.88
C GLY A 355 -0.89 7.94 5.68
N MET A 356 -0.07 8.97 5.62
CA MET A 356 0.93 9.14 4.56
C MET A 356 2.22 9.76 5.09
N SER A 357 3.30 9.59 4.34
CA SER A 357 4.56 10.31 4.56
C SER A 357 5.13 10.77 3.22
N ASN A 358 5.88 11.87 3.25
CA ASN A 358 6.77 12.24 2.15
C ASN A 358 8.02 11.33 2.17
N TYR A 359 8.79 11.33 1.09
CA TYR A 359 10.01 10.52 0.96
C TYR A 359 11.01 10.80 2.10
N ARG A 360 11.14 12.06 2.53
CA ARG A 360 12.05 12.43 3.62
C ARG A 360 11.59 11.98 5.01
N ARG A 361 10.29 11.68 5.19
CA ARG A 361 9.70 11.28 6.49
C ARG A 361 10.10 12.23 7.63
N ASP A 362 9.91 13.53 7.42
CA ASP A 362 10.43 14.59 8.29
C ASP A 362 9.33 15.51 8.87
N SER A 363 8.08 15.05 8.96
CA SER A 363 7.01 15.81 9.63
C SER A 363 7.22 15.96 11.15
N GLY A 364 8.08 15.13 11.74
CA GLY A 364 8.24 15.03 13.20
C GLY A 364 7.16 14.19 13.90
N VAL A 365 6.22 13.59 13.16
CA VAL A 365 5.10 12.80 13.71
C VAL A 365 5.13 11.36 13.17
N ALA A 366 5.14 10.37 14.06
CA ALA A 366 4.89 8.98 13.71
C ALA A 366 3.40 8.68 13.83
N ASN A 367 2.80 7.97 12.87
CA ASN A 367 1.43 7.48 13.02
C ASN A 367 1.22 6.06 12.52
N ALA A 368 0.24 5.35 13.07
CA ALA A 368 -0.25 4.06 12.54
C ALA A 368 -1.75 3.92 12.73
N ALA A 369 -2.39 3.10 11.91
CA ALA A 369 -3.70 2.58 12.27
C ALA A 369 -3.54 1.46 13.31
N LEU A 370 -4.31 1.49 14.39
CA LEU A 370 -4.51 0.36 15.30
C LEU A 370 -5.80 -0.33 14.91
N LEU A 371 -5.71 -1.52 14.34
CA LEU A 371 -6.83 -2.20 13.70
C LEU A 371 -7.22 -3.48 14.41
N VAL A 372 -8.52 -3.77 14.40
CA VAL A 372 -9.13 -5.01 14.90
C VAL A 372 -9.96 -5.62 13.77
N GLN A 373 -9.84 -6.93 13.59
CA GLN A 373 -10.58 -7.63 12.53
C GLN A 373 -12.10 -7.65 12.83
N VAL A 374 -12.88 -7.42 11.79
CA VAL A 374 -14.33 -7.62 11.74
C VAL A 374 -14.69 -8.63 10.65
N THR A 375 -15.62 -9.53 10.95
CA THR A 375 -16.02 -10.66 10.10
C THR A 375 -17.50 -10.52 9.70
N PRO A 376 -18.01 -11.36 8.78
CA PRO A 376 -19.44 -11.40 8.47
C PRO A 376 -20.37 -11.60 9.67
N GLU A 377 -19.88 -12.18 10.77
CA GLU A 377 -20.63 -12.29 12.02
C GLU A 377 -20.85 -10.92 12.69
N ASP A 378 -19.95 -9.96 12.47
CA ASP A 378 -20.02 -8.61 13.04
C ASP A 378 -20.94 -7.66 12.27
N PHE A 379 -21.05 -7.85 10.96
CA PHE A 379 -21.80 -6.93 10.07
C PHE A 379 -23.06 -7.53 9.46
N GLY A 380 -23.36 -8.79 9.73
CA GLY A 380 -24.61 -9.43 9.33
C GLY A 380 -24.57 -10.08 7.93
N PRO A 381 -25.70 -10.70 7.53
CA PRO A 381 -25.77 -11.48 6.30
C PRO A 381 -25.79 -10.60 5.05
N GLY A 382 -25.27 -11.14 3.96
CA GLY A 382 -25.30 -10.51 2.64
C GLY A 382 -23.91 -10.16 2.11
N VAL A 383 -23.76 -10.21 0.79
CA VAL A 383 -22.47 -10.00 0.11
C VAL A 383 -21.92 -8.59 0.37
N LEU A 384 -22.79 -7.58 0.34
CA LEU A 384 -22.42 -6.16 0.53
C LEU A 384 -22.57 -5.68 1.98
N ALA A 385 -22.83 -6.57 2.95
CA ALA A 385 -23.05 -6.19 4.34
C ALA A 385 -21.81 -5.49 4.96
N GLY A 386 -20.60 -5.92 4.59
CA GLY A 386 -19.37 -5.24 5.00
C GLY A 386 -19.24 -3.80 4.45
N VAL A 387 -19.76 -3.55 3.24
CA VAL A 387 -19.81 -2.19 2.65
C VAL A 387 -20.79 -1.31 3.44
N ALA A 388 -21.97 -1.84 3.76
CA ALA A 388 -22.97 -1.14 4.56
C ALA A 388 -22.45 -0.81 5.97
N PHE A 389 -21.75 -1.76 6.60
CA PHE A 389 -21.10 -1.57 7.89
C PHE A 389 -20.06 -0.45 7.87
N GLN A 390 -19.17 -0.43 6.85
CA GLN A 390 -18.22 0.67 6.71
C GLN A 390 -18.96 2.01 6.57
N ARG A 391 -20.00 2.09 5.75
CA ARG A 391 -20.77 3.32 5.55
C ARG A 391 -21.45 3.82 6.83
N ASP A 392 -21.98 2.93 7.65
CA ASP A 392 -22.61 3.27 8.93
C ASP A 392 -21.61 3.92 9.89
N TYR A 393 -20.49 3.26 10.16
CA TYR A 393 -19.48 3.79 11.07
C TYR A 393 -18.77 5.04 10.53
N GLU A 394 -18.60 5.17 9.22
CA GLU A 394 -18.08 6.39 8.60
C GLU A 394 -19.05 7.58 8.76
N ALA A 395 -20.36 7.35 8.69
CA ALA A 395 -21.38 8.38 8.91
C ALA A 395 -21.44 8.79 10.39
N ARG A 396 -21.31 7.82 11.31
CA ARG A 396 -21.21 8.09 12.75
C ARG A 396 -19.96 8.91 13.07
N ALA A 397 -18.82 8.58 12.47
CA ALA A 397 -17.58 9.34 12.65
C ALA A 397 -17.70 10.77 12.10
N PHE A 398 -18.38 10.96 10.96
CA PHE A 398 -18.68 12.28 10.43
C PHE A 398 -19.57 13.09 11.40
N ALA A 399 -20.60 12.47 11.98
CA ALA A 399 -21.48 13.13 12.95
C ALA A 399 -20.77 13.44 14.29
N ALA A 400 -19.99 12.50 14.83
CA ALA A 400 -19.17 12.70 16.04
C ALA A 400 -18.10 13.78 15.81
N GLY A 401 -17.60 13.85 14.57
CA GLY A 401 -16.74 14.90 14.06
C GLY A 401 -17.47 16.21 13.74
N GLY A 402 -18.76 16.38 14.06
CA GLY A 402 -19.55 17.62 13.92
C GLY A 402 -20.11 17.92 12.53
N GLY A 403 -20.01 17.00 11.58
CA GLY A 403 -20.67 17.10 10.28
C GLY A 403 -20.00 18.04 9.26
N ASP A 404 -18.75 18.43 9.50
CA ASP A 404 -17.95 19.37 8.71
C ASP A 404 -16.57 18.80 8.33
N TYR A 405 -16.44 17.47 8.32
CA TYR A 405 -15.21 16.72 8.03
C TYR A 405 -14.07 16.89 9.04
N PHE A 406 -14.30 17.53 10.18
CA PHE A 406 -13.37 17.42 11.31
C PHE A 406 -13.40 16.00 11.86
N ALA A 407 -12.24 15.41 12.16
CA ALA A 407 -12.20 14.06 12.71
C ALA A 407 -12.47 14.05 14.22
N PRO A 408 -13.26 13.09 14.74
CA PRO A 408 -13.34 12.87 16.18
C PRO A 408 -11.96 12.46 16.70
N VAL A 409 -11.48 13.10 17.76
CA VAL A 409 -10.21 12.77 18.42
C VAL A 409 -10.42 12.53 19.91
N GLN A 410 -9.66 11.60 20.47
CA GLN A 410 -9.70 11.26 21.90
C GLN A 410 -8.30 10.87 22.35
N SER A 411 -7.91 11.25 23.57
CA SER A 411 -6.65 10.76 24.13
C SER A 411 -6.78 9.30 24.57
N VAL A 412 -5.67 8.58 24.62
CA VAL A 412 -5.62 7.20 25.13
C VAL A 412 -6.18 7.11 26.55
N GLY A 413 -5.84 8.05 27.44
CA GLY A 413 -6.32 8.07 28.81
C GLY A 413 -7.84 8.23 28.90
N ASP A 414 -8.41 9.12 28.09
CA ASP A 414 -9.85 9.34 28.04
C ASP A 414 -10.60 8.15 27.42
N PHE A 415 -10.04 7.54 26.37
CA PHE A 415 -10.58 6.32 25.77
C PHE A 415 -10.66 5.18 26.77
N LEU A 416 -9.57 4.92 27.52
CA LEU A 416 -9.53 3.86 28.54
C LEU A 416 -10.45 4.14 29.73
N ALA A 417 -10.65 5.42 30.07
CA ALA A 417 -11.57 5.83 31.14
C ALA A 417 -13.03 5.99 30.68
N GLY A 418 -13.34 5.79 29.40
CA GLY A 418 -14.69 5.93 28.86
C GLY A 418 -15.25 7.37 28.89
N ARG A 419 -14.39 8.38 28.88
CA ARG A 419 -14.72 9.81 28.94
C ARG A 419 -14.15 10.55 27.73
N ALA A 420 -14.46 11.83 27.56
CA ALA A 420 -13.86 12.66 26.51
C ALA A 420 -13.67 14.09 27.03
N GLY A 421 -12.93 14.91 26.27
CA GLY A 421 -12.78 16.34 26.52
C GLY A 421 -11.34 16.80 26.65
N SER A 422 -10.37 15.88 26.85
CA SER A 422 -8.95 16.25 26.82
C SER A 422 -8.57 16.76 25.43
N SER A 423 -7.89 17.91 25.40
CA SER A 423 -7.40 18.57 24.19
C SER A 423 -5.90 18.87 24.23
N ASP A 424 -5.26 18.67 25.39
CA ASP A 424 -3.81 18.77 25.54
C ASP A 424 -3.21 17.41 25.17
N PHE A 425 -2.72 17.31 23.93
CA PHE A 425 -2.21 16.07 23.37
C PHE A 425 -0.68 16.08 23.33
N LEU A 426 -0.07 14.91 23.52
CA LEU A 426 1.39 14.70 23.44
C LEU A 426 1.98 15.23 22.12
N VAL A 427 1.21 15.13 21.04
CA VAL A 427 1.52 15.69 19.73
C VAL A 427 0.23 16.29 19.16
N PRO A 428 0.27 17.48 18.53
CA PRO A 428 -0.88 18.02 17.83
C PRO A 428 -1.36 17.03 16.75
N PRO A 429 -2.64 16.65 16.72
CA PRO A 429 -3.17 15.75 15.69
C PRO A 429 -2.95 16.33 14.29
N SER A 430 -2.36 15.54 13.40
CA SER A 430 -1.97 16.02 12.07
C SER A 430 -3.09 15.97 11.02
N TYR A 431 -4.24 15.40 11.38
CA TYR A 431 -5.39 15.31 10.48
C TYR A 431 -5.90 16.69 10.07
N ALA A 432 -5.95 16.92 8.76
CA ALA A 432 -6.58 18.08 8.14
C ALA A 432 -7.90 17.66 7.45
N PRO A 433 -8.99 18.44 7.52
CA PRO A 433 -9.06 19.88 7.86
C PRO A 433 -8.96 20.24 9.36
N GLY A 434 -9.13 19.27 10.25
CA GLY A 434 -8.94 19.48 11.68
C GLY A 434 -9.60 18.38 12.51
N VAL A 435 -9.54 18.53 13.83
CA VAL A 435 -10.09 17.54 14.77
C VAL A 435 -11.04 18.18 15.78
N ARG A 436 -11.98 17.39 16.31
CA ARG A 436 -12.90 17.78 17.37
C ARG A 436 -12.93 16.71 18.45
N THR A 437 -12.83 17.09 19.72
CA THR A 437 -12.84 16.12 20.81
C THR A 437 -14.19 15.40 20.87
N ALA A 438 -14.16 14.07 20.89
CA ALA A 438 -15.35 13.23 20.93
C ALA A 438 -15.01 11.86 21.52
N ARG A 439 -16.03 11.09 21.92
CA ARG A 439 -15.84 9.69 22.31
C ARG A 439 -15.72 8.82 21.06
N LEU A 440 -14.59 8.16 20.85
CA LEU A 440 -14.41 7.26 19.71
C LEU A 440 -15.35 6.04 19.78
N ALA A 441 -15.80 5.68 20.98
CA ALA A 441 -16.81 4.64 21.19
C ALA A 441 -18.17 4.94 20.52
N ASP A 442 -18.46 6.21 20.21
CA ASP A 442 -19.71 6.62 19.55
C ASP A 442 -19.66 6.34 18.04
N CYS A 443 -18.46 6.17 17.48
CA CYS A 443 -18.23 5.89 16.07
C CYS A 443 -17.42 4.61 15.81
N LEU A 444 -17.19 3.75 16.79
CA LEU A 444 -16.51 2.46 16.63
C LEU A 444 -17.37 1.30 17.13
N PRO A 445 -17.22 0.09 16.55
CA PRO A 445 -17.91 -1.08 17.07
C PRO A 445 -17.49 -1.39 18.52
N PRO A 446 -18.41 -1.80 19.41
CA PRO A 446 -18.07 -2.11 20.81
C PRO A 446 -16.96 -3.15 20.97
N ALA A 447 -16.98 -4.21 20.15
CA ALA A 447 -15.94 -5.25 20.17
C ALA A 447 -14.55 -4.71 19.75
N VAL A 448 -14.51 -3.75 18.83
CA VAL A 448 -13.26 -3.07 18.42
C VAL A 448 -12.74 -2.21 19.58
N CYS A 449 -13.63 -1.45 20.24
CA CYS A 449 -13.25 -0.62 21.39
C CYS A 449 -12.65 -1.47 22.53
N ALA A 450 -13.34 -2.55 22.91
CA ALA A 450 -12.87 -3.45 23.97
C ALA A 450 -11.49 -4.05 23.64
N THR A 451 -11.32 -4.53 22.41
CA THR A 451 -10.04 -5.14 21.97
C THR A 451 -8.90 -4.11 21.99
N LEU A 452 -9.15 -2.87 21.53
CA LEU A 452 -8.16 -1.79 21.57
C LEU A 452 -7.80 -1.40 23.02
N ALA A 453 -8.79 -1.35 23.92
CA ALA A 453 -8.57 -1.06 25.33
C ALA A 453 -7.68 -2.12 26.01
N HIS A 454 -7.80 -3.39 25.63
CA HIS A 454 -6.92 -4.46 26.09
C HIS A 454 -5.53 -4.41 25.44
N ALA A 455 -5.44 -3.98 24.17
CA ALA A 455 -4.21 -3.94 23.40
C ALA A 455 -3.27 -2.81 23.83
N LEU A 456 -3.80 -1.61 24.12
CA LEU A 456 -3.03 -0.41 24.43
C LEU A 456 -2.02 -0.64 25.59
N PRO A 457 -2.41 -1.20 26.75
CA PRO A 457 -1.45 -1.52 27.82
C PRO A 457 -0.37 -2.54 27.40
N GLN A 458 -0.67 -3.46 26.47
CA GLN A 458 0.33 -4.40 25.97
C GLN A 458 1.30 -3.75 24.99
N PHE A 459 0.81 -2.81 24.18
CA PHE A 459 1.66 -2.01 23.30
C PHE A 459 2.59 -1.10 24.10
N ASP A 460 2.10 -0.51 25.20
CA ASP A 460 2.92 0.25 26.14
C ASP A 460 4.05 -0.57 26.77
N ARG A 461 3.78 -1.83 27.14
CA ARG A 461 4.85 -2.72 27.63
C ARG A 461 5.93 -3.02 26.60
N ARG A 462 5.60 -2.97 25.30
CA ARG A 462 6.57 -3.20 24.21
C ARG A 462 7.34 -1.94 23.84
N ILE A 463 6.68 -0.80 23.87
CA ILE A 463 7.24 0.53 23.62
C ILE A 463 6.77 1.42 24.77
N PRO A 464 7.55 1.54 25.87
CA PRO A 464 7.15 2.31 27.04
C PRO A 464 6.76 3.74 26.70
N GLY A 465 5.55 4.16 27.07
CA GLY A 465 4.98 5.47 26.73
C GLY A 465 4.08 5.46 25.49
N PHE A 466 3.97 4.33 24.78
CA PHE A 466 3.11 4.23 23.60
C PHE A 466 1.64 4.48 23.91
N ALA A 467 1.19 4.12 25.12
CA ALA A 467 -0.18 4.35 25.58
C ALA A 467 -0.26 5.41 26.68
N ALA A 468 0.64 6.40 26.69
CA ALA A 468 0.57 7.50 27.65
C ALA A 468 -0.79 8.24 27.57
N PRO A 469 -1.31 8.78 28.70
CA PRO A 469 -2.70 9.26 28.78
C PRO A 469 -3.07 10.39 27.81
N ASP A 470 -2.09 11.14 27.34
CA ASP A 470 -2.18 12.31 26.44
C ASP A 470 -1.91 11.96 24.96
N VAL A 471 -1.61 10.70 24.63
CA VAL A 471 -1.43 10.25 23.24
C VAL A 471 -2.75 10.35 22.48
N PRO A 472 -2.81 11.05 21.33
CA PRO A 472 -4.05 11.21 20.55
C PRO A 472 -4.38 9.96 19.71
N MET A 473 -5.66 9.64 19.66
CA MET A 473 -6.27 8.72 18.70
C MET A 473 -7.30 9.46 17.86
N THR A 474 -7.14 9.41 16.54
CA THR A 474 -7.85 10.25 15.57
C THR A 474 -8.70 9.41 14.62
N GLY A 475 -9.97 9.79 14.51
CA GLY A 475 -10.95 9.35 13.53
C GLY A 475 -11.19 7.84 13.49
N ILE A 476 -11.72 7.36 12.36
CA ILE A 476 -11.93 5.94 12.11
C ILE A 476 -11.23 5.48 10.83
N GLU A 477 -10.48 4.39 10.93
CA GLU A 477 -9.86 3.69 9.81
C GLU A 477 -10.70 2.47 9.46
N THR A 478 -11.62 2.59 8.50
CA THR A 478 -12.56 1.51 8.10
C THR A 478 -12.14 0.71 6.87
N ARG A 479 -11.14 1.20 6.13
CA ARG A 479 -10.83 0.74 4.77
C ARG A 479 -9.43 0.12 4.66
N SER A 480 -9.15 -0.86 5.52
CA SER A 480 -7.84 -1.54 5.56
C SER A 480 -7.65 -2.61 4.48
N SER A 481 -8.74 -3.15 3.94
CA SER A 481 -8.77 -4.03 2.77
C SER A 481 -10.20 -4.15 2.25
N ALA A 482 -10.41 -4.82 1.11
CA ALA A 482 -11.76 -5.00 0.56
C ALA A 482 -12.72 -5.75 1.52
N PRO A 483 -13.95 -5.22 1.70
CA PRO A 483 -15.03 -5.90 2.43
C PRO A 483 -15.72 -6.99 1.61
N VAL A 484 -15.33 -7.13 0.34
CA VAL A 484 -15.88 -8.10 -0.61
C VAL A 484 -14.75 -8.80 -1.37
N ARG A 485 -15.06 -9.97 -1.89
CA ARG A 485 -14.26 -10.71 -2.85
C ARG A 485 -15.08 -10.87 -4.13
N ILE A 486 -14.56 -10.37 -5.25
CA ILE A 486 -15.14 -10.65 -6.57
C ILE A 486 -14.50 -11.94 -7.06
N ARG A 487 -15.27 -13.04 -7.11
CA ARG A 487 -14.73 -14.37 -7.36
C ARG A 487 -14.21 -14.49 -8.79
N ARG A 488 -13.00 -15.02 -8.92
CA ARG A 488 -12.35 -15.29 -10.20
C ARG A 488 -11.58 -16.60 -10.15
N ASP A 489 -11.36 -17.19 -11.32
CA ASP A 489 -10.47 -18.33 -11.48
C ASP A 489 -9.01 -17.94 -11.18
N ARG A 490 -8.27 -18.82 -10.51
CA ARG A 490 -6.92 -18.50 -10.01
C ARG A 490 -5.86 -18.47 -11.10
N GLN A 491 -6.06 -19.18 -12.20
CA GLN A 491 -5.08 -19.31 -13.28
C GLN A 491 -5.36 -18.31 -14.39
N THR A 492 -6.61 -18.23 -14.83
CA THR A 492 -7.05 -17.37 -15.95
C THR A 492 -7.42 -15.96 -15.51
N PHE A 493 -7.62 -15.72 -14.21
CA PHE A 493 -8.06 -14.43 -13.64
C PHE A 493 -9.47 -13.99 -14.08
N LEU A 494 -10.20 -14.82 -14.82
CA LEU A 494 -11.56 -14.53 -15.28
C LEU A 494 -12.55 -14.60 -14.13
N ALA A 495 -13.46 -13.63 -14.07
CA ALA A 495 -14.59 -13.65 -13.16
C ALA A 495 -15.39 -14.94 -13.33
N GLU A 496 -15.75 -15.58 -12.22
CA GLU A 496 -16.54 -16.79 -12.27
C GLU A 496 -17.90 -16.49 -12.94
N ARG A 497 -18.28 -17.35 -13.90
CA ARG A 497 -19.55 -17.27 -14.64
C ARG A 497 -19.73 -16.02 -15.52
N THR A 498 -18.72 -15.14 -15.62
CA THR A 498 -18.81 -13.91 -16.43
C THR A 498 -17.54 -13.72 -17.28
N PRO A 499 -17.38 -14.48 -18.38
CA PRO A 499 -16.20 -14.39 -19.23
C PRO A 499 -15.99 -12.97 -19.79
N GLY A 500 -14.73 -12.58 -19.96
CA GLY A 500 -14.34 -11.24 -20.40
C GLY A 500 -14.18 -10.22 -19.27
N ILE A 501 -14.52 -10.54 -18.02
CA ILE A 501 -14.23 -9.69 -16.87
C ILE A 501 -13.06 -10.27 -16.08
N TYR A 502 -12.08 -9.42 -15.73
CA TYR A 502 -10.91 -9.76 -14.93
C TYR A 502 -10.90 -8.92 -13.65
N PRO A 503 -11.43 -9.42 -12.52
CA PRO A 503 -11.36 -8.72 -11.24
C PRO A 503 -9.92 -8.72 -10.75
N ILE A 504 -9.31 -7.56 -10.47
CA ILE A 504 -7.90 -7.47 -10.07
C ILE A 504 -7.66 -6.55 -8.87
N GLY A 505 -6.51 -6.76 -8.21
CA GLY A 505 -6.01 -5.92 -7.15
C GLY A 505 -6.81 -6.02 -5.85
N GLU A 506 -6.68 -4.96 -5.06
CA GLU A 506 -7.24 -4.90 -3.71
C GLU A 506 -8.76 -4.85 -3.73
N GLY A 507 -9.36 -4.14 -4.70
CA GLY A 507 -10.81 -4.06 -4.87
C GLY A 507 -11.46 -5.43 -5.13
N ALA A 508 -10.79 -6.30 -5.89
CA ALA A 508 -11.27 -7.67 -6.08
C ALA A 508 -11.01 -8.58 -4.86
N GLY A 509 -10.23 -8.11 -3.88
CA GLY A 509 -9.82 -8.84 -2.68
C GLY A 509 -8.51 -9.62 -2.80
N TYR A 510 -7.80 -9.58 -3.94
CA TYR A 510 -6.62 -10.43 -4.22
C TYR A 510 -5.27 -9.78 -3.87
N ALA A 511 -5.28 -8.54 -3.40
CA ALA A 511 -4.09 -7.81 -2.97
C ALA A 511 -4.37 -7.05 -1.66
N GLY A 512 -3.31 -6.52 -1.03
CA GLY A 512 -3.41 -5.74 0.22
C GLY A 512 -2.33 -4.67 0.35
N GLY A 513 -1.90 -4.09 -0.78
CA GLY A 513 -0.87 -3.07 -0.86
C GLY A 513 -0.33 -2.89 -2.27
N ILE A 514 0.42 -1.80 -2.51
CA ILE A 514 0.88 -1.34 -3.83
C ILE A 514 1.54 -2.46 -4.62
N MET A 515 2.54 -3.12 -4.02
CA MET A 515 3.32 -4.16 -4.69
C MET A 515 2.46 -5.38 -5.07
N SER A 516 1.65 -5.88 -4.14
CA SER A 516 0.77 -7.02 -4.42
C SER A 516 -0.30 -6.70 -5.47
N ALA A 517 -0.82 -5.47 -5.49
CA ALA A 517 -1.82 -5.04 -6.47
C ALA A 517 -1.20 -4.91 -7.86
N ALA A 518 -0.01 -4.32 -7.98
CA ALA A 518 0.74 -4.21 -9.22
C ALA A 518 1.05 -5.58 -9.83
N VAL A 519 1.58 -6.51 -9.01
CA VAL A 519 1.85 -7.89 -9.46
C VAL A 519 0.56 -8.60 -9.88
N ASP A 520 -0.53 -8.44 -9.14
CA ASP A 520 -1.82 -9.04 -9.50
C ASP A 520 -2.35 -8.57 -10.86
N GLY A 521 -2.28 -7.25 -11.12
CA GLY A 521 -2.67 -6.67 -12.41
C GLY A 521 -1.78 -7.12 -13.57
N MET A 522 -0.46 -7.18 -13.35
CA MET A 522 0.49 -7.71 -14.34
C MET A 522 0.18 -9.17 -14.68
N LYS A 523 -0.06 -10.03 -13.68
CA LYS A 523 -0.36 -11.44 -13.91
C LYS A 523 -1.68 -11.66 -14.63
N ALA A 524 -2.71 -10.87 -14.33
CA ALA A 524 -3.97 -10.93 -15.06
C ALA A 524 -3.76 -10.58 -16.54
N ALA A 525 -2.97 -9.54 -16.84
CA ALA A 525 -2.64 -9.16 -18.21
C ALA A 525 -1.83 -10.24 -18.92
N LEU A 526 -0.85 -10.86 -18.26
CA LEU A 526 -0.09 -11.99 -18.82
C LEU A 526 -1.00 -13.18 -19.11
N ALA A 527 -1.89 -13.56 -18.19
CA ALA A 527 -2.85 -14.64 -18.38
C ALA A 527 -3.80 -14.36 -19.56
N TYR A 528 -4.22 -13.12 -19.77
CA TYR A 528 -5.00 -12.72 -20.95
C TYR A 528 -4.23 -12.88 -22.26
N LEU A 529 -2.91 -12.60 -22.26
CA LEU A 529 -2.08 -12.67 -23.46
C LEU A 529 -1.79 -14.12 -23.90
N GLU A 530 -1.85 -15.09 -22.99
CA GLU A 530 -1.64 -16.52 -23.27
C GLU A 530 -2.82 -17.20 -23.99
N VAL A 531 -3.99 -16.56 -24.04
CA VAL A 531 -5.26 -17.13 -24.57
C VAL A 531 -5.49 -16.80 -26.04
#